data_AF-A0A3M2LYF9-F1
#
_entry.id   AF-A0A3M2LYF9-F1
#
_cell.length_a   1.000
_cell.length_b   1.000
_cell.length_c   1.000
_cell.angle_alpha   90.00
_cell.angle_beta   90.00
_cell.angle_gamma   90.00
#
_symmetry.space_group_name_H-M   'P 1'
#
loop_
_entity.id
_entity.type
_entity.pdbx_description
1 polymer ?
#
loop_
_entity_poly.entity_id
_entity_poly.type
_entity_poly.pdbx_seq_one_letter_code
_entity_poly.pdbx_strand_id
1 'polypeptide(L)'
;MPDLTIPEPQFPDDDGSADPRLRDALASYAAGRAGGHVVLEALAGKRLLVPIVAVLTEEEDVAPGELRREKNSEMALPTLMGEDGRRGVLGFTSTASMAAWRADARPVAVSARQAASAALDEGAHALVVDVAGPVPFAVDGLRLHLLAEGRPVPPPHEDAEVLAAIDAAFGAEPGVQGVRVAKGEQAELAVRFAIAPGHDERATVQRVSDRLAESLRGRVVGGVELSLYRR
;
A
#
# COMPACT_ATOMS: atom_id res chain seq x y z
N MET A 1 -23.18 -12.71 41.18
CA MET A 1 -23.30 -11.77 40.05
C MET A 1 -22.06 -11.99 39.20
N PRO A 2 -22.14 -12.35 37.92
CA PRO A 2 -20.96 -12.27 37.07
C PRO A 2 -20.59 -10.78 36.97
N ASP A 3 -19.33 -10.46 37.25
CA ASP A 3 -18.81 -9.10 37.08
C ASP A 3 -18.98 -8.70 35.60
N LEU A 4 -19.75 -7.64 35.35
CA LEU A 4 -19.80 -7.00 34.04
C LEU A 4 -18.49 -6.22 33.87
N THR A 5 -17.47 -6.88 33.35
CA THR A 5 -16.27 -6.20 32.86
C THR A 5 -16.60 -5.56 31.52
N ILE A 6 -16.65 -4.22 31.47
CA ILE A 6 -16.74 -3.49 30.20
C ILE A 6 -15.41 -3.69 29.47
N PRO A 7 -15.40 -4.19 28.21
CA PRO A 7 -14.17 -4.31 27.45
C PRO A 7 -13.49 -2.94 27.30
N GLU A 8 -12.20 -2.87 27.62
CA GLU A 8 -11.43 -1.65 27.38
C GLU A 8 -11.30 -1.39 25.87
N PRO A 9 -11.39 -0.12 25.42
CA PRO A 9 -11.13 0.23 24.05
C PRO A 9 -9.71 -0.20 23.64
N GLN A 10 -9.57 -0.77 22.44
CA GLN A 10 -8.26 -1.16 21.91
C GLN A 10 -7.28 0.03 21.81
N PHE A 11 -7.81 1.25 21.64
CA PHE A 11 -7.05 2.50 21.55
C PHE A 11 -7.67 3.57 22.46
N PRO A 12 -7.35 3.57 23.77
CA PRO A 12 -8.01 4.46 24.73
C PRO A 12 -7.65 5.94 24.55
N ASP A 13 -6.46 6.22 24.03
CA ASP A 13 -5.95 7.59 23.81
C ASP A 13 -6.12 8.06 22.35
N ASP A 14 -6.96 7.38 21.56
CA ASP A 14 -7.17 7.77 20.15
C ASP A 14 -7.99 9.08 20.06
N ASP A 15 -7.32 10.16 19.66
CA ASP A 15 -7.92 11.47 19.40
C ASP A 15 -8.43 11.63 17.96
N GLY A 16 -8.33 10.57 17.14
CA GLY A 16 -8.74 10.55 15.74
C GLY A 16 -7.73 11.20 14.79
N SER A 17 -6.62 11.74 15.28
CA SER A 17 -5.56 12.30 14.44
C SER A 17 -4.69 11.22 13.80
N ALA A 18 -3.89 11.60 12.79
CA ALA A 18 -2.89 10.71 12.22
C ALA A 18 -1.62 10.69 13.07
N ASP A 19 -1.01 9.52 13.21
CA ASP A 19 0.31 9.39 13.83
C ASP A 19 1.31 10.30 13.10
N PRO A 20 2.02 11.21 13.82
CA PRO A 20 2.91 12.17 13.17
C PRO A 20 4.00 11.54 12.31
N ARG A 21 4.53 10.38 12.72
CA ARG A 21 5.59 9.69 11.95
C ARG A 21 5.04 9.10 10.67
N LEU A 22 3.83 8.53 10.71
CA LEU A 22 3.16 8.03 9.52
C LEU A 22 2.81 9.17 8.55
N ARG A 23 2.31 10.29 9.07
CA ARG A 23 2.02 11.49 8.27
C ARG A 23 3.29 12.01 7.57
N ASP A 24 4.41 12.11 8.30
CA ASP A 24 5.66 12.62 7.75
C ASP A 24 6.27 11.65 6.72
N ALA A 25 6.13 10.34 6.93
CA ALA A 25 6.51 9.31 5.98
C ALA A 25 5.69 9.41 4.68
N LEU A 26 4.36 9.51 4.78
CA LEU A 26 3.47 9.71 3.63
C LEU A 26 3.78 11.00 2.87
N ALA A 27 4.02 12.12 3.56
CA ALA A 27 4.38 13.39 2.94
C ALA A 27 5.75 13.31 2.23
N SER A 28 6.71 12.58 2.79
CA SER A 28 8.02 12.36 2.16
C SER A 28 7.93 11.46 0.94
N TYR A 29 7.08 10.43 0.99
CA TYR A 29 6.76 9.57 -0.14
C TYR A 29 6.12 10.35 -1.29
N ALA A 30 5.08 11.14 -0.99
CA ALA A 30 4.39 11.96 -1.99
C ALA A 30 5.31 12.97 -2.68
N ALA A 31 6.34 13.44 -1.97
CA ALA A 31 7.33 14.36 -2.51
C ALA A 31 8.54 13.67 -3.17
N GLY A 32 8.54 12.33 -3.30
CA GLY A 32 9.64 11.57 -3.88
C GLY A 32 10.93 11.55 -3.06
N ARG A 33 10.87 11.95 -1.78
CA ARG A 33 12.03 11.99 -0.87
C ARG A 33 12.21 10.69 -0.06
N ALA A 34 11.20 9.84 -0.06
CA ALA A 34 11.23 8.53 0.60
C ALA A 34 10.54 7.48 -0.26
N GLY A 35 11.02 6.25 -0.16
CA GLY A 35 10.41 5.09 -0.79
C GLY A 35 9.14 4.62 -0.09
N GLY A 36 8.35 3.79 -0.78
CA GLY A 36 7.14 3.20 -0.20
C GLY A 36 7.43 2.32 1.03
N HIS A 37 8.63 1.73 1.10
CA HIS A 37 9.06 0.95 2.26
C HIS A 37 9.05 1.76 3.57
N VAL A 38 9.45 3.04 3.54
CA VAL A 38 9.44 3.92 4.72
C VAL A 38 8.00 4.14 5.23
N VAL A 39 7.03 4.23 4.32
CA VAL A 39 5.60 4.32 4.67
C VAL A 39 5.14 3.01 5.31
N LEU A 40 5.53 1.86 4.75
CA LEU A 40 5.15 0.54 5.28
C LEU A 40 5.71 0.30 6.67
N GLU A 41 6.96 0.67 6.93
CA GLU A 41 7.57 0.63 8.27
C GLU A 41 6.84 1.56 9.25
N ALA A 42 6.51 2.78 8.82
CA ALA A 42 5.82 3.75 9.65
C ALA A 42 4.36 3.35 9.92
N LEU A 43 3.72 2.64 8.99
CA LEU A 43 2.34 2.14 9.08
C LEU A 43 2.24 0.90 9.98
N ALA A 44 3.28 0.08 10.03
CA ALA A 44 3.32 -1.13 10.83
C ALA A 44 3.03 -0.81 12.32
N GLY A 45 2.04 -1.50 12.89
CA GLY A 45 1.63 -1.31 14.28
C GLY A 45 0.86 -0.01 14.56
N LYS A 46 0.51 0.79 13.55
CA LYS A 46 -0.32 1.99 13.71
C LYS A 46 -1.80 1.66 13.65
N ARG A 47 -2.60 2.55 14.25
CA ARG A 47 -4.05 2.51 14.15
C ARG A 47 -4.50 3.12 12.83
N LEU A 48 -5.36 2.40 12.12
CA LEU A 48 -6.16 2.90 11.01
C LEU A 48 -7.64 2.96 11.40
N LEU A 49 -8.37 3.85 10.73
CA LEU A 49 -9.82 3.91 10.78
C LEU A 49 -10.37 3.23 9.54
N VAL A 50 -11.03 2.10 9.73
CA VAL A 50 -11.77 1.43 8.67
C VAL A 50 -13.19 2.01 8.66
N PRO A 51 -13.67 2.54 7.52
CA PRO A 51 -15.00 3.11 7.46
C PRO A 51 -16.06 2.02 7.45
N ILE A 52 -17.14 2.20 8.20
CA ILE A 52 -18.36 1.41 8.03
C ILE A 52 -19.49 2.34 7.61
N VAL A 53 -20.22 1.93 6.57
CA VAL A 53 -21.35 2.69 6.02
C VAL A 53 -22.61 1.84 6.05
N ALA A 54 -23.75 2.47 6.28
CA ALA A 54 -25.04 1.82 6.10
C ALA A 54 -25.31 1.71 4.59
N VAL A 55 -25.60 0.49 4.13
CA VAL A 55 -26.08 0.22 2.77
C VAL A 55 -27.55 -0.17 2.89
N LEU A 56 -28.40 0.52 2.12
CA LEU A 56 -29.78 0.12 1.92
C LEU A 56 -29.78 -1.04 0.91
N THR A 57 -30.23 -2.21 1.34
CA THR A 57 -30.53 -3.31 0.40
C THR A 57 -31.85 -3.00 -0.32
N GLU A 58 -31.91 -3.29 -1.62
CA GLU A 58 -33.08 -2.99 -2.46
C GLU A 58 -34.35 -3.67 -1.94
N GLU A 59 -35.49 -2.99 -2.06
CA GLU A 59 -36.81 -3.55 -1.78
C GLU A 59 -37.03 -4.75 -2.72
N GLU A 60 -37.28 -5.96 -2.21
CA GLU A 60 -37.92 -7.00 -3.02
C GLU A 60 -39.27 -6.44 -3.49
N ASP A 61 -39.54 -6.46 -4.80
CA ASP A 61 -40.83 -6.07 -5.38
C ASP A 61 -41.94 -6.95 -4.80
N VAL A 62 -42.54 -6.50 -3.70
CA VAL A 62 -43.66 -7.21 -3.07
C VAL A 62 -44.93 -6.96 -3.87
N ALA A 63 -45.65 -8.04 -4.19
CA ALA A 63 -46.91 -7.95 -4.93
C ALA A 63 -47.95 -7.05 -4.21
N PRO A 64 -48.89 -6.41 -4.93
CA PRO A 64 -49.86 -5.50 -4.33
C PRO A 64 -50.72 -6.22 -3.28
N GLY A 65 -50.48 -5.94 -2.00
CA GLY A 65 -51.24 -6.52 -0.87
C GLY A 65 -50.40 -7.02 0.31
N GLU A 66 -49.07 -7.13 0.15
CA GLU A 66 -48.18 -7.51 1.25
C GLU A 66 -47.58 -6.28 1.94
N LEU A 67 -47.45 -6.36 3.27
CA LEU A 67 -46.83 -5.32 4.08
C LEU A 67 -45.39 -5.13 3.62
N ARG A 68 -45.03 -3.91 3.18
CA ARG A 68 -43.64 -3.51 2.89
C ARG A 68 -42.75 -3.94 4.05
N ARG A 69 -41.86 -4.90 3.79
CA ARG A 69 -40.91 -5.39 4.79
C ARG A 69 -39.96 -4.25 5.16
N GLU A 70 -39.78 -4.04 6.45
CA GLU A 70 -38.99 -2.93 7.00
C GLU A 70 -37.59 -2.86 6.36
N LYS A 71 -37.15 -1.63 6.03
CA LYS A 71 -35.81 -1.32 5.51
C LYS A 71 -34.72 -1.89 6.42
N ASN A 72 -34.14 -3.02 6.02
CA ASN A 72 -33.00 -3.59 6.73
C ASN A 72 -31.73 -2.88 6.23
N SER A 73 -31.08 -2.10 7.10
CA SER A 73 -29.79 -1.47 6.77
C SER A 73 -28.66 -2.42 7.13
N GLU A 74 -27.87 -2.85 6.14
CA GLU A 74 -26.68 -3.66 6.36
C GLU A 74 -25.46 -2.76 6.56
N MET A 75 -24.62 -3.08 7.54
CA MET A 75 -23.36 -2.37 7.78
C MET A 75 -22.28 -3.01 6.92
N ALA A 76 -21.79 -2.29 5.91
CA ALA A 76 -20.83 -2.83 4.96
C ALA A 76 -19.46 -2.18 5.11
N LEU A 77 -18.42 -2.96 4.83
CA LEU A 77 -17.05 -2.48 4.63
C LEU A 77 -16.91 -1.97 3.18
N PRO A 78 -16.78 -0.66 2.95
CA PRO A 78 -16.62 -0.11 1.62
C PRO A 78 -15.38 -0.65 0.92
N THR A 79 -15.57 -1.07 -0.33
CA THR A 79 -14.49 -1.51 -1.22
C THR A 79 -14.48 -0.61 -2.45
N LEU A 80 -13.31 -0.10 -2.83
CA LEU A 80 -13.08 0.53 -4.12
C LEU A 80 -12.88 -0.51 -5.21
N MET A 81 -13.31 -0.18 -6.42
CA MET A 81 -13.01 -0.96 -7.61
C MET A 81 -12.15 -0.10 -8.53
N GLY A 82 -10.92 -0.54 -8.79
CA GLY A 82 -10.04 0.05 -9.78
C GLY A 82 -10.55 -0.20 -11.20
N GLU A 83 -10.06 0.58 -12.16
CA GLU A 83 -10.40 0.42 -13.58
C GLU A 83 -9.98 -0.94 -14.14
N ASP A 84 -8.96 -1.56 -13.52
CA ASP A 84 -8.47 -2.90 -13.80
C ASP A 84 -9.27 -4.02 -13.10
N GLY A 85 -10.38 -3.67 -12.43
CA GLY A 85 -11.22 -4.59 -11.69
C GLY A 85 -10.65 -5.01 -10.33
N ARG A 86 -9.46 -4.53 -9.94
CA ARG A 86 -8.91 -4.83 -8.61
C ARG A 86 -9.72 -4.14 -7.54
N ARG A 87 -10.00 -4.90 -6.49
CA ARG A 87 -10.75 -4.46 -5.30
C ARG A 87 -9.81 -3.92 -4.24
N GLY A 88 -10.14 -2.81 -3.60
CA GLY A 88 -9.35 -2.21 -2.52
C GLY A 88 -10.21 -1.85 -1.30
N VAL A 89 -9.90 -2.41 -0.13
CA VAL A 89 -10.55 -2.02 1.13
C VAL A 89 -9.98 -0.69 1.60
N LEU A 90 -10.84 0.19 2.12
CA LEU A 90 -10.44 1.51 2.59
C LEU A 90 -9.92 1.49 4.03
N GLY A 91 -8.84 2.23 4.27
CA GLY A 91 -8.37 2.60 5.58
C GLY A 91 -8.00 4.07 5.63
N PHE A 92 -8.14 4.72 6.78
CA PHE A 92 -7.80 6.13 6.95
C PHE A 92 -6.86 6.33 8.11
N THR A 93 -5.89 7.23 7.94
CA THR A 93 -4.97 7.61 9.02
C THR A 93 -5.59 8.60 9.98
N SER A 94 -6.69 9.27 9.62
CA SER A 94 -7.38 10.21 10.50
C SER A 94 -8.88 10.32 10.22
N THR A 95 -9.63 10.81 11.21
CA THR A 95 -11.07 11.12 11.05
C THR A 95 -11.29 12.21 10.02
N ALA A 96 -10.38 13.18 9.90
CA ALA A 96 -10.44 14.24 8.90
C ALA A 96 -10.34 13.69 7.47
N SER A 97 -9.38 12.80 7.21
CA SER A 97 -9.22 12.12 5.91
C SER A 97 -10.45 11.28 5.56
N MET A 98 -11.01 10.57 6.54
CA MET A 98 -12.22 9.76 6.35
C MET A 98 -13.46 10.62 6.07
N ALA A 99 -13.65 11.71 6.81
CA ALA A 99 -14.76 12.63 6.62
C ALA A 99 -14.69 13.35 5.27
N ALA A 100 -13.47 13.66 4.78
CA ALA A 100 -13.26 14.20 3.45
C ALA A 100 -13.65 13.21 2.34
N TRP A 101 -13.48 11.90 2.57
CA TRP A 101 -13.98 10.88 1.67
C TRP A 101 -15.50 10.75 1.74
N ARG A 102 -16.07 10.61 2.95
CA ARG A 102 -17.50 10.43 3.17
C ARG A 102 -17.91 10.82 4.59
N ALA A 103 -18.77 11.84 4.70
CA ALA A 103 -19.14 12.44 5.98
C ALA A 103 -20.01 11.55 6.90
N ASP A 104 -20.79 10.61 6.35
CA ASP A 104 -21.62 9.67 7.11
C ASP A 104 -20.90 8.36 7.48
N ALA A 105 -19.62 8.22 7.11
CA ALA A 105 -18.83 7.05 7.45
C ALA A 105 -18.53 6.99 8.96
N ARG A 106 -18.77 5.82 9.56
CA ARG A 106 -18.49 5.60 10.99
C ARG A 106 -17.11 4.97 11.14
N PRO A 107 -16.22 5.55 11.97
CA PRO A 107 -14.86 5.02 12.12
C PRO A 107 -14.87 3.77 12.99
N VAL A 108 -14.17 2.73 12.53
CA VAL A 108 -13.78 1.59 13.37
C VAL A 108 -12.25 1.59 13.46
N ALA A 109 -11.73 1.89 14.65
CA ALA A 109 -10.31 1.90 14.93
C ALA A 109 -9.77 0.47 15.02
N VAL A 110 -8.81 0.14 14.17
CA VAL A 110 -8.14 -1.17 14.14
C VAL A 110 -6.64 -0.98 13.93
N SER A 111 -5.83 -1.96 14.29
CA SER A 111 -4.43 -1.95 13.87
C SER A 111 -4.30 -2.09 12.35
N ALA A 112 -3.22 -1.56 11.76
CA ALA A 112 -2.92 -1.72 10.35
C ALA A 112 -2.84 -3.21 9.93
N ARG A 113 -2.41 -4.07 10.86
CA ARG A 113 -2.45 -5.53 10.69
C ARG A 113 -3.87 -6.04 10.50
N GLN A 114 -4.79 -5.66 11.39
CA GLN A 114 -6.20 -6.07 11.31
C GLN A 114 -6.88 -5.51 10.06
N ALA A 115 -6.56 -4.27 9.66
CA ALA A 115 -7.06 -3.70 8.40
C ALA A 115 -6.57 -4.49 7.19
N ALA A 116 -5.30 -4.91 7.18
CA ALA A 116 -4.75 -5.75 6.12
C ALA A 116 -5.39 -7.15 6.10
N SER A 117 -5.62 -7.77 7.27
CA SER A 117 -6.35 -9.04 7.36
C SER A 117 -7.77 -8.90 6.82
N ALA A 118 -8.50 -7.85 7.20
CA ALA A 118 -9.85 -7.59 6.70
C ALA A 118 -9.87 -7.40 5.18
N ALA A 119 -8.87 -6.72 4.61
CA ALA A 119 -8.74 -6.61 3.16
C ALA A 119 -8.62 -7.99 2.47
N LEU A 120 -7.81 -8.89 3.04
CA LEU A 120 -7.64 -10.25 2.50
C LEU A 120 -8.91 -11.09 2.69
N ASP A 121 -9.56 -11.00 3.85
CA ASP A 121 -10.79 -11.74 4.16
C ASP A 121 -11.95 -11.33 3.23
N GLU A 122 -12.02 -10.05 2.84
CA GLU A 122 -12.97 -9.54 1.84
C GLU A 122 -12.62 -9.92 0.40
N GLY A 123 -11.51 -10.64 0.17
CA GLY A 123 -11.00 -10.94 -1.17
C GLY A 123 -10.56 -9.69 -1.94
N ALA A 124 -10.13 -8.64 -1.24
CA ALA A 124 -9.54 -7.46 -1.84
C ALA A 124 -8.08 -7.68 -2.22
N HIS A 125 -7.62 -6.90 -3.18
CA HIS A 125 -6.25 -6.94 -3.70
C HIS A 125 -5.34 -5.94 -2.99
N ALA A 126 -5.93 -4.95 -2.31
CA ALA A 126 -5.20 -3.88 -1.65
C ALA A 126 -5.93 -3.36 -0.40
N LEU A 127 -5.15 -2.86 0.55
CA LEU A 127 -5.59 -1.87 1.54
C LEU A 127 -5.22 -0.48 1.00
N VAL A 128 -6.22 0.36 0.74
CA VAL A 128 -6.05 1.72 0.21
C VAL A 128 -6.20 2.72 1.34
N VAL A 129 -5.08 3.33 1.71
CA VAL A 129 -4.94 4.31 2.79
C VAL A 129 -5.20 5.72 2.27
N ASP A 130 -6.05 6.48 2.96
CA ASP A 130 -6.29 7.91 2.72
C ASP A 130 -6.63 8.26 1.26
N VAL A 131 -7.60 7.56 0.67
CA VAL A 131 -8.01 7.78 -0.74
C VAL A 131 -8.39 9.24 -1.04
N ALA A 132 -8.96 9.95 -0.06
CA ALA A 132 -9.33 11.37 -0.19
C ALA A 132 -8.20 12.35 0.22
N GLY A 133 -7.01 11.83 0.48
CA GLY A 133 -5.84 12.60 0.87
C GLY A 133 -5.61 12.67 2.39
N PRO A 134 -4.52 13.35 2.82
CA PRO A 134 -3.67 14.22 1.98
C PRO A 134 -2.73 13.46 1.02
N VAL A 135 -2.44 12.19 1.30
CA VAL A 135 -1.61 11.33 0.43
C VAL A 135 -2.25 9.95 0.31
N PRO A 136 -2.82 9.57 -0.85
CA PRO A 136 -3.29 8.22 -1.06
C PRO A 136 -2.12 7.25 -1.14
N PHE A 137 -2.23 6.11 -0.48
CA PHE A 137 -1.20 5.07 -0.47
C PHE A 137 -1.85 3.67 -0.50
N ALA A 138 -1.33 2.77 -1.33
CA ALA A 138 -1.86 1.41 -1.43
C ALA A 138 -0.84 0.40 -0.87
N VAL A 139 -1.34 -0.55 -0.08
CA VAL A 139 -0.61 -1.75 0.34
C VAL A 139 -1.23 -2.94 -0.39
N ASP A 140 -0.47 -3.58 -1.28
CA ASP A 140 -0.94 -4.67 -2.13
C ASP A 140 0.09 -5.82 -2.22
N GLY A 141 -0.26 -6.87 -2.96
CA GLY A 141 0.63 -8.00 -3.26
C GLY A 141 1.22 -8.65 -2.01
N LEU A 142 2.50 -9.00 -2.05
CA LEU A 142 3.22 -9.59 -0.92
C LEU A 142 3.22 -8.68 0.33
N ARG A 143 3.25 -7.35 0.14
CA ARG A 143 3.32 -6.37 1.22
C ARG A 143 2.06 -6.40 2.08
N LEU A 144 0.90 -6.57 1.44
CA LEU A 144 -0.39 -6.73 2.13
C LEU A 144 -0.41 -8.00 2.99
N HIS A 145 0.07 -9.12 2.45
CA HIS A 145 0.15 -10.39 3.17
C HIS A 145 1.09 -10.29 4.38
N LEU A 146 2.30 -9.73 4.19
CA LEU A 146 3.25 -9.54 5.29
C LEU A 146 2.68 -8.62 6.38
N LEU A 147 1.98 -7.55 5.99
CA LEU A 147 1.33 -6.65 6.94
C LEU A 147 0.23 -7.36 7.75
N ALA A 148 -0.60 -8.19 7.10
CA ALA A 148 -1.64 -8.99 7.77
C ALA A 148 -1.04 -10.06 8.71
N GLU A 149 0.09 -10.65 8.33
CA GLU A 149 0.85 -11.59 9.17
C GLU A 149 1.58 -10.88 10.32
N GLY A 150 1.69 -9.55 10.30
CA GLY A 150 2.48 -8.77 11.26
C GLY A 150 3.99 -8.96 11.08
N ARG A 151 4.42 -9.33 9.87
CA ARG A 151 5.83 -9.53 9.51
C ARG A 151 6.39 -8.25 8.87
N PRO A 152 7.69 -8.00 9.04
CA PRO A 152 8.33 -6.88 8.37
C PRO A 152 8.28 -7.07 6.85
N VAL A 153 7.96 -5.98 6.14
CA VAL A 153 8.14 -5.91 4.69
C VAL A 153 9.64 -5.76 4.42
N PRO A 154 10.25 -6.55 3.52
CA PRO A 154 11.67 -6.38 3.21
C PRO A 154 11.94 -5.01 2.56
N PRO A 155 13.15 -4.44 2.75
CA PRO A 155 13.56 -3.28 1.98
C PRO A 155 13.67 -3.64 0.49
N PRO A 156 13.59 -2.67 -0.43
CA PRO A 156 13.51 -2.96 -1.88
C PRO A 156 14.68 -3.76 -2.45
N HIS A 157 15.89 -3.66 -1.86
CA HIS A 157 17.07 -4.42 -2.30
C HIS A 157 17.05 -5.89 -1.83
N GLU A 158 16.09 -6.26 -0.99
CA GLU A 158 15.83 -7.62 -0.51
C GLU A 158 14.43 -8.13 -0.92
N ASP A 159 13.62 -7.29 -1.56
CA ASP A 159 12.29 -7.64 -2.05
C ASP A 159 12.40 -8.48 -3.34
N ALA A 160 11.91 -9.72 -3.28
CA ALA A 160 12.01 -10.67 -4.37
C ALA A 160 11.32 -10.20 -5.67
N GLU A 161 10.21 -9.46 -5.57
CA GLU A 161 9.54 -8.93 -6.76
C GLU A 161 10.35 -7.80 -7.40
N VAL A 162 10.95 -6.95 -6.59
CA VAL A 162 11.85 -5.88 -7.06
C VAL A 162 13.10 -6.48 -7.69
N LEU A 163 13.71 -7.49 -7.05
CA LEU A 163 14.89 -8.17 -7.58
C LEU A 163 14.59 -8.88 -8.90
N ALA A 164 13.43 -9.55 -9.03
CA ALA A 164 13.01 -10.17 -10.28
C ALA A 164 12.78 -9.14 -11.39
N ALA A 165 12.20 -7.97 -11.07
CA ALA A 165 12.00 -6.89 -12.02
C ALA A 165 13.34 -6.29 -12.50
N ILE A 166 14.32 -6.16 -11.61
CA ILE A 166 15.69 -5.73 -11.95
C ILE A 166 16.34 -6.79 -12.85
N ASP A 167 16.30 -8.06 -12.47
CA ASP A 167 16.87 -9.16 -13.25
C ASP A 167 16.30 -9.20 -14.68
N ALA A 168 14.98 -9.06 -14.82
CA ALA A 168 14.33 -8.99 -16.12
C ALA A 168 14.79 -7.77 -16.96
N ALA A 169 14.95 -6.59 -16.34
CA ALA A 169 15.36 -5.37 -17.02
C ALA A 169 16.80 -5.49 -17.58
N PHE A 170 17.73 -6.04 -16.78
CA PHE A 170 19.13 -6.20 -17.15
C PHE A 170 19.40 -7.44 -18.01
N GLY A 171 18.70 -8.55 -17.76
CA GLY A 171 18.85 -9.81 -18.50
C GLY A 171 18.49 -9.68 -19.98
N ALA A 172 17.66 -8.69 -20.33
CA ALA A 172 17.31 -8.37 -21.70
C ALA A 172 18.36 -7.51 -22.43
N GLU A 173 19.43 -7.03 -21.77
CA GLU A 173 20.42 -6.11 -22.36
C GLU A 173 21.75 -6.82 -22.67
N PRO A 174 22.09 -7.02 -23.95
CA PRO A 174 23.39 -7.57 -24.34
C PRO A 174 24.54 -6.71 -23.82
N GLY A 175 25.56 -7.38 -23.29
CA GLY A 175 26.76 -6.72 -22.78
C GLY A 175 26.69 -6.29 -21.32
N VAL A 176 25.55 -6.36 -20.64
CA VAL A 176 25.52 -6.21 -19.18
C VAL A 176 26.09 -7.46 -18.50
N GLN A 177 26.91 -7.26 -17.47
CA GLN A 177 27.43 -8.35 -16.64
C GLN A 177 27.44 -7.99 -15.16
N GLY A 178 27.29 -9.00 -14.30
CA GLY A 178 27.55 -8.90 -12.86
C GLY A 178 26.68 -7.90 -12.13
N VAL A 179 25.38 -7.87 -12.42
CA VAL A 179 24.42 -7.02 -11.71
C VAL A 179 24.45 -7.33 -10.21
N ARG A 180 24.51 -6.26 -9.41
CA ARG A 180 24.47 -6.28 -7.94
C ARG A 180 23.50 -5.21 -7.46
N VAL A 181 22.57 -5.60 -6.60
CA VAL A 181 21.59 -4.70 -6.00
C VAL A 181 21.97 -4.46 -4.55
N ALA A 182 21.85 -3.22 -4.09
CA ALA A 182 22.12 -2.81 -2.72
C ALA A 182 21.18 -1.66 -2.31
N LYS A 183 21.21 -1.30 -1.03
CA LYS A 183 20.63 -0.04 -0.55
C LYS A 183 21.31 1.14 -1.23
N GLY A 184 20.53 2.12 -1.68
CA GLY A 184 21.05 3.39 -2.20
C GLY A 184 21.52 4.32 -1.08
N GLU A 185 22.48 5.19 -1.39
CA GLU A 185 23.00 6.17 -0.44
C GLU A 185 22.12 7.44 -0.39
N GLN A 186 21.59 7.82 -1.55
CA GLN A 186 20.75 8.99 -1.82
C GLN A 186 19.42 8.59 -2.50
N ALA A 187 19.24 7.30 -2.81
CA ALA A 187 18.05 6.74 -3.42
C ALA A 187 17.56 5.48 -2.67
N GLU A 188 16.36 5.03 -3.03
CA GLU A 188 15.76 3.82 -2.44
C GLU A 188 16.54 2.54 -2.78
N LEU A 189 17.21 2.52 -3.93
CA LEU A 189 17.99 1.39 -4.46
C LEU A 189 19.27 1.85 -5.13
N ALA A 190 20.30 1.03 -5.06
CA ALA A 190 21.49 1.13 -5.92
C ALA A 190 21.65 -0.16 -6.73
N VAL A 191 21.87 -0.01 -8.04
CA VAL A 191 22.22 -1.12 -8.93
C VAL A 191 23.58 -0.87 -9.55
N ARG A 192 24.50 -1.81 -9.33
CA ARG A 192 25.86 -1.79 -9.86
C ARG A 192 26.04 -2.89 -10.89
N PHE A 193 26.64 -2.57 -12.03
CA PHE A 193 26.87 -3.55 -13.10
C PHE A 193 28.15 -3.21 -13.87
N ALA A 194 28.62 -4.17 -14.66
CA ALA A 194 29.72 -4.00 -15.61
C ALA A 194 29.18 -4.09 -17.04
N ILE A 195 29.92 -3.48 -17.96
CA ILE A 195 29.63 -3.56 -19.40
C ILE A 195 30.76 -4.35 -20.06
N ALA A 196 30.38 -5.34 -20.85
CA ALA A 196 31.29 -6.21 -21.57
C ALA A 196 32.06 -5.41 -22.63
N PRO A 197 33.34 -5.76 -22.90
CA PRO A 197 34.11 -5.12 -23.95
C PRO A 197 33.37 -5.11 -25.29
N GLY A 198 33.56 -4.04 -26.07
CA GLY A 198 32.95 -3.88 -27.40
C GLY A 198 31.50 -3.40 -27.41
N HIS A 199 30.90 -3.13 -26.25
CA HIS A 199 29.57 -2.52 -26.16
C HIS A 199 29.66 -1.01 -25.87
N ASP A 200 28.70 -0.24 -26.37
CA ASP A 200 28.60 1.20 -26.13
C ASP A 200 28.06 1.44 -24.71
N GLU A 201 28.91 1.97 -23.84
CA GLU A 201 28.59 2.26 -22.44
C GLU A 201 27.36 3.15 -22.31
N ARG A 202 27.32 4.28 -23.03
CA ARG A 202 26.27 5.28 -22.91
C ARG A 202 24.92 4.72 -23.39
N ALA A 203 24.94 4.03 -24.53
CA ALA A 203 23.73 3.45 -25.10
C ALA A 203 23.20 2.30 -24.25
N THR A 204 24.07 1.47 -23.68
CA THR A 204 23.69 0.39 -22.75
C THR A 204 23.10 0.95 -21.46
N VAL A 205 23.75 1.94 -20.82
CA VAL A 205 23.23 2.60 -19.62
C VAL A 205 21.85 3.21 -19.86
N GLN A 206 21.64 3.88 -21.00
CA GLN A 206 20.34 4.47 -21.32
C GLN A 206 19.25 3.38 -21.43
N ARG A 207 19.52 2.30 -22.18
CA ARG A 207 18.54 1.21 -22.36
C ARG A 207 18.16 0.53 -21.04
N VAL A 208 19.12 0.25 -20.17
CA VAL A 208 18.81 -0.35 -18.85
C VAL A 208 18.07 0.62 -17.95
N SER A 209 18.42 1.91 -17.99
CA SER A 209 17.72 2.95 -17.22
C SER A 209 16.26 3.05 -17.63
N ASP A 210 15.99 3.10 -18.94
CA ASP A 210 14.61 3.19 -19.46
C ASP A 210 13.78 1.95 -19.09
N ARG A 211 14.37 0.76 -19.20
CA ARG A 211 13.71 -0.50 -18.81
C ARG A 211 13.46 -0.59 -17.31
N LEU A 212 14.42 -0.17 -16.48
CA LEU A 212 14.24 -0.14 -15.04
C LEU A 212 13.13 0.82 -14.63
N ALA A 213 13.08 2.01 -15.24
CA ALA A 213 12.03 2.99 -14.97
C ALA A 213 10.64 2.41 -15.27
N GLU A 214 10.51 1.62 -16.34
CA GLU A 214 9.26 0.92 -16.67
C GLU A 214 8.96 -0.22 -15.67
N SER A 215 9.91 -1.14 -15.45
CA SER A 215 9.71 -2.34 -14.64
C SER A 215 9.46 -2.04 -13.15
N LEU A 216 10.07 -0.97 -12.63
CA LEU A 216 9.97 -0.57 -11.23
C LEU A 216 8.89 0.48 -10.98
N ARG A 217 8.16 0.92 -12.01
CA ARG A 217 7.05 1.87 -11.88
C ARG A 217 6.06 1.40 -10.82
N GLY A 218 5.75 2.28 -9.85
CA GLY A 218 4.84 1.98 -8.74
C GLY A 218 5.41 1.07 -7.64
N ARG A 219 6.59 0.46 -7.86
CA ARG A 219 7.26 -0.40 -6.86
C ARG A 219 8.36 0.35 -6.10
N VAL A 220 9.03 1.29 -6.78
CA VAL A 220 10.12 2.12 -6.28
C VAL A 220 9.81 3.57 -6.63
N VAL A 221 9.82 4.45 -5.63
CA VAL A 221 9.46 5.88 -5.79
C VAL A 221 10.63 6.78 -5.40
N GLY A 222 11.47 6.36 -4.45
CA GLY A 222 12.65 7.12 -4.00
C GLY A 222 13.86 7.04 -4.94
N GLY A 223 13.65 6.69 -6.21
CA GLY A 223 14.69 6.63 -7.25
C GLY A 223 15.60 5.40 -7.19
N VAL A 224 16.45 5.29 -8.21
CA VAL A 224 17.46 4.22 -8.36
C VAL A 224 18.80 4.85 -8.75
N GLU A 225 19.84 4.56 -7.99
CA GLU A 225 21.23 4.88 -8.33
C GLU A 225 21.79 3.82 -9.28
N LEU A 226 22.24 4.25 -10.46
CA LEU A 226 22.96 3.39 -11.40
C LEU A 226 24.44 3.70 -11.39
N SER A 227 25.26 2.67 -11.23
CA SER A 227 26.72 2.83 -11.28
C SER A 227 27.41 1.68 -11.99
N LEU A 228 28.49 2.02 -12.70
CA LEU A 228 29.35 1.06 -13.35
C LEU A 228 30.51 0.72 -12.44
N TYR A 229 30.91 -0.56 -12.44
CA TYR A 229 32.18 -0.96 -11.87
C TYR A 229 33.05 -1.58 -12.96
N ARG A 230 34.36 -1.31 -12.91
CA ARG A 230 35.34 -1.99 -13.75
C ARG A 230 35.79 -3.28 -13.08
N ARG A 231 35.84 -4.36 -13.85
CA ARG A 231 36.54 -5.59 -13.46
C ARG A 231 38.04 -5.43 -13.69
#